data_AF-A0A8D2I142-F1
#
_entry.id   AF-A0A8D2I142-F1
#
_cell.length_a   1.000
_cell.length_b   1.000
_cell.length_c   1.000
_cell.angle_alpha   90.00
_cell.angle_beta   90.00
_cell.angle_gamma   90.00
#
_symmetry.space_group_name_H-M   'P 1'
#
loop_
_entity.id
_entity.type
_entity.pdbx_description
1 polymer ?
#
loop_
_entity_poly.entity_id
_entity_poly.type
_entity_poly.pdbx_seq_one_letter_code
_entity_poly.pdbx_strand_id
1 'polypeptide(L)'
;MNGEAICSALPTIPYRKLADLCYLSRGASGTVSSARHADWRVQVAVKHLHIHTPLLDSERNDVLREAEILHKARFSYILPILGICNEPEFLGIVTEYMPNGSLNELLHRKIEYPDVPWPLRFRILHEIALGVNYLHNMNPPLLHHDLKTQNILLDSEFHVKIADFGLSKWRMMSLSQSRSNKSAPEGGTIIYMPPENYEPGQKSRASVKHDIYSYAVIMWEVLSRKQPFEDVTNPLQIMYSVSQGHRPDTTEESLPFDIPHRAVMTPLIESGWAQNPDERPSFLKCLIELEPVLRTYEEITFLEAVIQLKKTKLQSASSTIHSCDKRKEVSLNIPVNHGPQEESCGSSQLHKSISSPGTSRSLSTPQENDFLSGKTPDYSSMNLHQSVNHSWDSTVAASQKAVFCDHKTTPCSSTIINSFLTERYSERLQPGIAQQWIQSKREDIVNQMTEACLNQSLDALLSRDLIMKEDYELISTKPTRTSKVRQLLDTSDIQGEEFAKVIVQKLKDNKQMGLQPYPEILVVSRLPSSNFPQNKSL
;
A
#
# COMPACT_ATOMS: atom_id res chain seq x y z
N MET A 1 -28.01 2.71 20.01
CA MET A 1 -28.08 1.50 20.86
C MET A 1 -26.65 1.16 21.23
N ASN A 2 -26.35 1.00 22.52
CA ASN A 2 -25.02 0.55 22.95
C ASN A 2 -24.98 -0.97 22.75
N GLY A 3 -24.37 -1.43 21.66
CA GLY A 3 -24.03 -2.84 21.52
C GLY A 3 -22.86 -3.15 22.45
N GLU A 4 -22.99 -4.16 23.28
CA GLU A 4 -21.89 -4.62 24.14
C GLU A 4 -20.75 -5.15 23.28
N ALA A 5 -19.55 -4.58 23.43
CA ALA A 5 -18.40 -4.95 22.63
C ALA A 5 -17.81 -6.27 23.14
N ILE A 6 -17.91 -7.34 22.34
CA ILE A 6 -17.23 -8.62 22.61
C ILE A 6 -15.72 -8.40 22.43
N CYS A 7 -14.99 -8.37 23.54
CA CYS A 7 -13.55 -8.14 23.54
C CYS A 7 -12.76 -9.45 23.67
N SER A 8 -11.87 -9.72 22.71
CA SER A 8 -10.84 -10.75 22.82
C SER A 8 -9.56 -10.10 23.38
N ALA A 9 -8.96 -10.68 24.41
CA ALA A 9 -7.66 -10.25 24.93
C ALA A 9 -6.51 -10.90 24.16
N LEU A 10 -5.40 -10.18 23.95
CA LEU A 10 -4.18 -10.74 23.36
C LEU A 10 -3.40 -11.53 24.44
N PRO A 11 -3.09 -12.83 24.26
CA PRO A 11 -2.35 -13.59 25.26
C PRO A 11 -0.93 -13.07 25.48
N THR A 12 -0.50 -12.96 26.74
CA THR A 12 0.92 -12.81 27.07
C THR A 12 1.58 -14.19 27.18
N ILE A 13 2.63 -14.41 26.41
CA ILE A 13 3.37 -15.67 26.34
C ILE A 13 4.71 -15.48 27.07
N PRO A 14 4.99 -16.18 28.18
CA PRO A 14 6.29 -16.09 28.85
C PRO A 14 7.42 -16.62 27.96
N TYR A 15 8.60 -16.01 28.01
CA TYR A 15 9.75 -16.37 27.18
C TYR A 15 10.13 -17.85 27.33
N ARG A 16 10.08 -18.38 28.57
CA ARG A 16 10.28 -19.80 28.89
C ARG A 16 9.33 -20.80 28.20
N LYS A 17 8.29 -20.33 27.50
CA LYS A 17 7.38 -21.16 26.68
C LYS A 17 7.79 -21.21 25.21
N LEU A 18 8.77 -20.41 24.78
CA LEU A 18 9.31 -20.39 23.42
C LEU A 18 10.57 -21.26 23.38
N ALA A 19 10.39 -22.57 23.16
CA ALA A 19 11.49 -23.52 23.02
C ALA A 19 12.11 -23.46 21.62
N ASP A 20 13.32 -24.02 21.48
CA ASP A 20 13.99 -24.24 20.19
C ASP A 20 14.14 -22.97 19.33
N LEU A 21 14.42 -21.82 19.98
CA LEU A 21 14.49 -20.51 19.33
C LEU A 21 15.63 -20.47 18.29
N CYS A 22 15.27 -20.42 17.01
CA CYS A 22 16.20 -20.50 15.89
C CYS A 22 16.07 -19.27 14.98
N TYR A 23 17.18 -18.57 14.74
CA TYR A 23 17.25 -17.38 13.88
C TYR A 23 16.80 -17.69 12.45
N LEU A 24 15.94 -16.84 11.88
CA LEU A 24 15.51 -16.91 10.48
C LEU A 24 16.05 -15.73 9.67
N SER A 25 15.80 -14.51 10.14
CA SER A 25 16.13 -13.29 9.40
C SER A 25 16.24 -12.07 10.33
N ARG A 26 16.77 -10.97 9.79
CA ARG A 26 16.84 -9.65 10.43
C ARG A 26 16.59 -8.58 9.39
N GLY A 27 15.85 -7.53 9.78
CA GLY A 27 15.59 -6.35 8.96
C GLY A 27 15.39 -5.12 9.83
N ALA A 28 15.00 -4.00 9.22
CA ALA A 28 14.78 -2.72 9.91
C ALA A 28 13.74 -2.78 11.05
N SER A 29 12.79 -3.72 10.98
CA SER A 29 11.72 -3.91 11.97
C SER A 29 12.06 -4.92 13.09
N GLY A 30 13.27 -5.49 13.11
CA GLY A 30 13.75 -6.39 14.15
C GLY A 30 14.38 -7.69 13.64
N THR A 31 14.41 -8.70 14.50
CA THR A 31 14.89 -10.05 14.20
C THR A 31 13.72 -11.02 14.25
N VAL A 32 13.65 -11.94 13.28
CA VAL A 32 12.64 -12.99 13.24
C VAL A 32 13.30 -14.33 13.56
N SER A 33 12.67 -15.10 14.44
CA SER A 33 13.11 -16.45 14.81
C SER A 33 11.93 -17.41 14.78
N SER A 34 12.18 -18.66 14.41
CA SER A 34 11.22 -19.74 14.67
C SER A 34 11.36 -20.21 16.12
N ALA A 35 10.28 -20.72 16.69
CA ALA A 35 10.27 -21.37 18.00
C ALA A 35 9.22 -22.49 18.00
N ARG A 36 9.20 -23.30 19.05
CA ARG A 36 8.08 -24.19 19.37
C ARG A 36 7.43 -23.76 20.67
N HIS A 37 6.12 -23.53 20.66
CA HIS A 37 5.41 -23.20 21.90
C HIS A 37 5.28 -24.46 22.78
N ALA A 38 5.85 -24.42 23.98
CA ALA A 38 6.00 -25.56 24.86
C ALA A 38 4.68 -26.26 25.23
N ASP A 39 3.61 -25.49 25.48
CA ASP A 39 2.30 -26.05 25.85
C ASP A 39 1.44 -26.44 24.63
N TRP A 40 1.25 -25.51 23.69
CA TRP A 40 0.46 -25.72 22.47
C TRP A 40 1.08 -26.71 21.48
N ARG A 41 2.37 -27.04 21.62
CA ARG A 41 3.16 -27.96 20.77
C ARG A 41 3.29 -27.60 19.29
N VAL A 42 2.75 -26.47 18.85
CA VAL A 42 2.88 -25.91 17.49
C VAL A 42 4.20 -25.13 17.31
N GLN A 43 4.64 -25.02 16.05
CA GLN A 43 5.71 -24.11 15.64
C GLN A 43 5.15 -22.69 15.51
N VAL A 44 5.92 -21.69 15.93
CA VAL A 44 5.55 -20.28 15.91
C VAL A 44 6.69 -19.44 15.32
N ALA A 45 6.38 -18.27 14.79
CA ALA A 45 7.38 -17.24 14.49
C ALA A 45 7.37 -16.18 15.58
N VAL A 46 8.54 -15.62 15.89
CA VAL A 46 8.74 -14.61 16.93
C VAL A 46 9.52 -13.45 16.30
N LYS A 47 8.87 -12.28 16.14
CA LYS A 47 9.51 -11.02 15.73
C LYS A 47 9.91 -10.26 16.99
N HIS A 48 11.20 -10.14 17.26
CA HIS A 48 11.75 -9.57 18.50
C HIS A 48 12.86 -8.55 18.23
N LEU A 49 13.16 -7.74 19.24
CA LEU A 49 14.28 -6.79 19.22
C LEU A 49 15.48 -7.38 19.98
N HIS A 50 16.70 -7.19 19.47
CA HIS A 50 17.93 -7.65 20.13
C HIS A 50 18.30 -6.72 21.30
N ILE A 51 18.30 -7.27 22.51
CA ILE A 51 18.40 -6.48 23.77
C ILE A 51 19.84 -6.46 24.29
N HIS A 52 20.78 -6.14 23.39
CA HIS A 52 22.17 -5.82 23.78
C HIS A 52 22.30 -4.38 24.33
N THR A 53 21.23 -3.60 24.22
CA THR A 53 21.04 -2.30 24.88
C THR A 53 19.66 -2.30 25.56
N PRO A 54 19.49 -1.56 26.67
CA PRO A 54 18.17 -1.40 27.28
C PRO A 54 17.21 -0.75 26.27
N LEU A 55 16.06 -1.38 26.03
CA LEU A 55 15.03 -0.90 25.10
C LEU A 55 14.55 0.48 25.53
N LEU A 56 14.44 1.41 24.57
CA LEU A 56 13.74 2.67 24.84
C LEU A 56 12.25 2.40 24.94
N ASP A 57 11.55 3.13 25.83
CA ASP A 57 10.09 3.03 25.97
C ASP A 57 9.37 3.29 24.63
N SER A 58 9.95 4.12 23.74
CA SER A 58 9.43 4.34 22.39
C SER A 58 9.43 3.06 21.54
N GLU A 59 10.50 2.27 21.59
CA GLU A 59 10.63 1.01 20.83
C GLU A 59 9.68 -0.05 21.39
N ARG A 60 9.57 -0.13 22.72
CA ARG A 60 8.58 -1.00 23.39
C ARG A 60 7.15 -0.64 22.98
N ASN A 61 6.82 0.64 22.95
CA ASN A 61 5.49 1.12 22.54
C ASN A 61 5.19 0.87 21.05
N ASP A 62 6.18 0.97 20.16
CA ASP A 62 5.99 0.65 18.73
C ASP A 62 5.69 -0.84 18.51
N VAL A 63 6.39 -1.76 19.20
CA VAL A 63 6.10 -3.20 19.12
C VAL A 63 4.74 -3.56 19.74
N LEU A 64 4.38 -2.95 20.88
CA LEU A 64 3.06 -3.11 21.49
C LEU A 64 1.93 -2.65 20.55
N ARG A 65 2.15 -1.54 19.83
CA ARG A 65 1.20 -1.01 18.84
C ARG A 65 1.06 -1.94 17.63
N GLU A 66 2.16 -2.47 17.09
CA GLU A 66 2.10 -3.44 16.00
C GLU A 66 1.31 -4.71 16.40
N ALA A 67 1.55 -5.22 17.62
CA ALA A 67 0.81 -6.35 18.16
C ALA A 67 -0.70 -6.06 18.34
N GLU A 68 -1.06 -4.86 18.80
CA GLU A 68 -2.46 -4.42 18.91
C GLU A 68 -3.14 -4.31 17.54
N ILE A 69 -2.42 -3.80 16.53
CA ILE A 69 -2.90 -3.71 15.15
C ILE A 69 -3.19 -5.10 14.59
N LEU A 70 -2.23 -6.03 14.66
CA LEU A 70 -2.41 -7.43 14.23
C LEU A 70 -3.57 -8.13 14.96
N HIS A 71 -3.73 -7.88 16.27
CA HIS A 71 -4.79 -8.48 17.08
C HIS A 71 -6.19 -8.00 16.69
N LYS A 72 -6.29 -6.74 16.21
CA LYS A 72 -7.53 -6.16 15.69
C LYS A 72 -7.80 -6.54 14.23
N ALA A 73 -6.76 -6.67 13.40
CA ALA A 73 -6.85 -6.93 11.96
C ALA A 73 -7.00 -8.42 11.58
N ARG A 74 -7.66 -9.22 12.42
CA ARG A 74 -7.80 -10.68 12.20
C ARG A 74 -8.72 -10.99 11.03
N PHE A 75 -8.15 -11.55 9.98
CA PHE A 75 -8.86 -12.00 8.78
C PHE A 75 -8.06 -13.09 8.05
N SER A 76 -8.70 -13.86 7.17
CA SER A 76 -8.15 -15.07 6.54
C SER A 76 -6.79 -14.90 5.87
N TYR A 77 -6.52 -13.71 5.31
CA TYR A 77 -5.30 -13.37 4.58
C TYR A 77 -4.37 -12.41 5.32
N ILE A 78 -4.57 -12.23 6.63
CA ILE A 78 -3.69 -11.44 7.51
C ILE A 78 -2.96 -12.42 8.45
N LEU A 79 -1.67 -12.18 8.74
CA LEU A 79 -0.86 -13.05 9.58
C LEU A 79 -1.45 -13.17 11.01
N PRO A 80 -1.84 -14.37 11.47
CA PRO A 80 -2.45 -14.53 12.79
C PRO A 80 -1.44 -14.31 13.92
N ILE A 81 -1.70 -13.30 14.75
CA ILE A 81 -1.02 -13.13 16.03
C ILE A 81 -1.61 -14.06 17.10
N LEU A 82 -0.74 -14.85 17.71
CA LEU A 82 -1.04 -15.82 18.75
C LEU A 82 -0.85 -15.23 20.16
N GLY A 83 0.05 -14.27 20.30
CA GLY A 83 0.31 -13.58 21.55
C GLY A 83 1.51 -12.63 21.49
N ILE A 84 1.91 -12.13 22.65
CA ILE A 84 3.09 -11.28 22.81
C ILE A 84 3.94 -11.76 23.98
N CYS A 85 5.25 -11.86 23.79
CA CYS A 85 6.21 -11.99 24.87
C CYS A 85 6.66 -10.59 25.30
N ASN A 86 6.39 -10.21 26.55
CA ASN A 86 6.60 -8.86 27.08
C ASN A 86 7.32 -8.94 28.43
N GLU A 87 8.60 -9.28 28.40
CA GLU A 87 9.48 -9.38 29.56
C GLU A 87 10.46 -8.17 29.60
N PRO A 88 11.22 -7.96 30.69
CA PRO A 88 12.19 -6.87 30.77
C PRO A 88 13.31 -7.02 29.72
N GLU A 89 13.84 -8.25 29.58
CA GLU A 89 14.97 -8.60 28.71
C GLU A 89 14.56 -9.28 27.39
N PHE A 90 13.25 -9.44 27.14
CA PHE A 90 12.74 -9.96 25.87
C PHE A 90 11.37 -9.38 25.51
N LEU A 91 11.28 -8.70 24.35
CA LEU A 91 10.04 -8.21 23.78
C LEU A 91 9.89 -8.74 22.35
N GLY A 92 8.78 -9.43 22.08
CA GLY A 92 8.50 -9.94 20.73
C GLY A 92 7.06 -10.36 20.48
N ILE A 93 6.63 -10.20 19.24
CA ILE A 93 5.32 -10.59 18.72
C ILE A 93 5.39 -12.07 18.31
N VAL A 94 4.43 -12.88 18.77
CA VAL A 94 4.37 -14.31 18.47
C VAL A 94 3.21 -14.57 17.50
N THR A 95 3.53 -15.11 16.32
CA THR A 95 2.56 -15.39 15.26
C THR A 95 2.61 -16.86 14.86
N GLU A 96 1.65 -17.29 14.04
CA GLU A 96 1.79 -18.55 13.30
C GLU A 96 3.09 -18.55 12.47
N TYR A 97 3.70 -19.73 12.33
CA TYR A 97 4.87 -19.93 11.49
C TYR A 97 4.46 -20.22 10.04
N MET A 98 5.09 -19.54 9.09
CA MET A 98 4.79 -19.64 7.65
C MET A 98 5.85 -20.50 6.94
N PRO A 99 5.59 -21.80 6.69
CA PRO A 99 6.62 -22.76 6.25
C PRO A 99 7.04 -22.60 4.78
N ASN A 100 6.27 -21.84 3.98
CA ASN A 100 6.62 -21.52 2.60
C ASN A 100 7.24 -20.13 2.44
N GLY A 101 7.60 -19.46 3.54
CA GLY A 101 8.36 -18.22 3.52
C GLY A 101 7.55 -17.06 2.95
N SER A 102 8.20 -16.26 2.11
CA SER A 102 7.63 -15.08 1.47
C SER A 102 7.37 -15.28 -0.04
N LEU A 103 6.45 -14.49 -0.59
CA LEU A 103 6.19 -14.43 -2.03
C LEU A 103 7.45 -14.05 -2.82
N ASN A 104 8.29 -13.16 -2.29
CA ASN A 104 9.60 -12.83 -2.85
C ASN A 104 10.46 -14.09 -3.11
N GLU A 105 10.46 -15.04 -2.18
CA GLU A 105 11.24 -16.28 -2.31
C GLU A 105 10.63 -17.22 -3.35
N LEU A 106 9.29 -17.34 -3.39
CA LEU A 106 8.58 -18.10 -4.41
C LEU A 106 8.86 -17.56 -5.83
N LEU A 107 8.84 -16.25 -6.01
CA LEU A 107 9.04 -15.62 -7.31
C LEU A 107 10.49 -15.72 -7.78
N HIS A 108 11.47 -15.42 -6.90
CA HIS A 108 12.85 -15.18 -7.32
C HIS A 108 13.82 -16.35 -7.08
N ARG A 109 13.50 -17.32 -6.21
CA ARG A 109 14.31 -18.55 -6.06
C ARG A 109 14.02 -19.54 -7.20
N LYS A 110 14.30 -19.14 -8.44
CA LYS A 110 14.00 -19.90 -9.68
C LYS A 110 14.65 -21.29 -9.75
N ILE A 111 15.65 -21.59 -8.92
CA ILE A 111 16.22 -22.94 -8.77
C ILE A 111 15.36 -23.84 -7.85
N GLU A 112 14.79 -23.26 -6.79
CA GLU A 112 13.89 -23.96 -5.85
C GLU A 112 12.47 -24.11 -6.43
N TYR A 113 12.03 -23.09 -7.19
CA TYR A 113 10.73 -22.98 -7.85
C TYR A 113 10.91 -22.64 -9.34
N PRO A 114 11.37 -23.58 -10.19
CA PRO A 114 11.56 -23.36 -11.63
C PRO A 114 10.27 -22.90 -12.32
N ASP A 115 9.14 -23.54 -12.00
CA ASP A 115 7.81 -23.13 -12.44
C ASP A 115 6.93 -22.77 -11.25
N VAL A 116 6.04 -21.80 -11.47
CA VAL A 116 4.98 -21.37 -10.55
C VAL A 116 3.71 -21.24 -11.39
N PRO A 117 2.78 -22.22 -11.32
CA PRO A 117 1.64 -22.27 -12.24
C PRO A 117 0.69 -21.08 -12.12
N TRP A 118 0.11 -20.67 -13.27
CA TRP A 118 -0.80 -19.52 -13.35
C TRP A 118 -1.95 -19.52 -12.33
N PRO A 119 -2.71 -20.62 -12.10
CA PRO A 119 -3.82 -20.61 -11.14
C PRO A 119 -3.37 -20.12 -9.77
N LEU A 120 -2.23 -20.61 -9.27
CA LEU A 120 -1.70 -20.20 -7.97
C LEU A 120 -1.27 -18.73 -7.95
N ARG A 121 -0.68 -18.21 -9.04
CA ARG A 121 -0.33 -16.78 -9.13
C ARG A 121 -1.56 -15.89 -9.04
N PHE A 122 -2.63 -16.22 -9.78
CA PHE A 122 -3.89 -15.47 -9.73
C PHE A 122 -4.57 -15.59 -8.36
N ARG A 123 -4.53 -16.76 -7.73
CA ARG A 123 -5.01 -16.94 -6.35
C ARG A 123 -4.26 -16.03 -5.37
N ILE A 124 -2.93 -16.02 -5.42
CA ILE A 124 -2.09 -15.15 -4.57
C ILE A 124 -2.47 -13.67 -4.75
N LEU A 125 -2.59 -13.18 -5.99
CA LEU A 125 -2.97 -11.78 -6.24
C LEU A 125 -4.34 -11.45 -5.64
N HIS A 126 -5.34 -12.30 -5.88
CA HIS A 126 -6.68 -12.13 -5.33
C HIS A 126 -6.71 -12.15 -3.79
N GLU A 127 -5.96 -13.03 -3.14
CA GLU A 127 -5.90 -13.11 -1.68
C GLU A 127 -5.20 -11.90 -1.05
N ILE A 128 -4.15 -11.36 -1.69
CA ILE A 128 -3.57 -10.07 -1.30
C ILE A 128 -4.64 -8.97 -1.41
N ALA A 129 -5.36 -8.90 -2.54
CA ALA A 129 -6.39 -7.91 -2.75
C ALA A 129 -7.54 -8.02 -1.72
N LEU A 130 -7.98 -9.22 -1.38
CA LEU A 130 -8.97 -9.48 -0.32
C LEU A 130 -8.45 -9.05 1.05
N GLY A 131 -7.20 -9.40 1.38
CA GLY A 131 -6.55 -9.01 2.63
C GLY A 131 -6.50 -7.49 2.81
N VAL A 132 -5.99 -6.75 1.82
CA VAL A 132 -5.88 -5.29 1.89
C VAL A 132 -7.26 -4.62 1.81
N ASN A 133 -8.21 -5.16 1.02
CA ASN A 133 -9.58 -4.67 1.00
C ASN A 133 -10.23 -4.75 2.40
N TYR A 134 -10.02 -5.86 3.12
CA TYR A 134 -10.48 -5.99 4.51
C TYR A 134 -9.86 -4.90 5.42
N LEU A 135 -8.54 -4.67 5.34
CA LEU A 135 -7.87 -3.61 6.13
C LEU A 135 -8.47 -2.22 5.85
N HIS A 136 -8.73 -1.91 4.57
CA HIS A 136 -9.29 -0.64 4.13
C HIS A 136 -10.77 -0.44 4.51
N ASN A 137 -11.49 -1.53 4.79
CA ASN A 137 -12.89 -1.52 5.26
C ASN A 137 -13.02 -1.65 6.79
N MET A 138 -11.91 -1.74 7.54
CA MET A 138 -11.94 -1.59 8.99
C MET A 138 -12.45 -0.20 9.39
N ASN A 139 -12.94 -0.03 10.63
CA ASN A 139 -13.38 1.27 11.15
C ASN A 139 -12.58 1.67 12.41
N PRO A 140 -11.67 2.65 12.35
CA PRO A 140 -11.22 3.36 11.14
C PRO A 140 -10.46 2.44 10.17
N PRO A 141 -10.32 2.83 8.88
CA PRO A 141 -9.51 2.09 7.93
C PRO A 141 -8.06 1.95 8.40
N LEU A 142 -7.51 0.76 8.29
CA LEU A 142 -6.08 0.49 8.48
C LEU A 142 -5.39 0.53 7.12
N LEU A 143 -4.30 1.29 7.02
CA LEU A 143 -3.47 1.38 5.83
C LEU A 143 -2.15 0.66 6.11
N HIS A 144 -1.70 -0.20 5.20
CA HIS A 144 -0.54 -1.07 5.42
C HIS A 144 0.78 -0.29 5.35
N HIS A 145 0.94 0.52 4.31
CA HIS A 145 2.08 1.39 4.01
C HIS A 145 3.45 0.73 3.74
N ASP A 146 3.62 -0.58 3.92
CA ASP A 146 4.83 -1.32 3.51
C ASP A 146 4.46 -2.64 2.80
N LEU A 147 3.55 -2.59 1.83
CA LEU A 147 3.26 -3.77 1.01
C LEU A 147 4.42 -4.01 0.04
N LYS A 148 4.97 -5.22 0.08
CA LYS A 148 6.08 -5.69 -0.76
C LYS A 148 6.12 -7.21 -0.75
N THR A 149 6.72 -7.87 -1.73
CA THR A 149 6.70 -9.34 -1.85
C THR A 149 7.37 -10.08 -0.68
N GLN A 150 8.22 -9.40 0.11
CA GLN A 150 8.82 -9.95 1.34
C GLN A 150 7.82 -9.98 2.53
N ASN A 151 6.83 -9.08 2.52
CA ASN A 151 5.80 -8.96 3.57
C ASN A 151 4.52 -9.76 3.25
N ILE A 152 4.47 -10.42 2.09
CA ILE A 152 3.43 -11.39 1.73
C ILE A 152 3.96 -12.79 2.08
N LEU A 153 3.52 -13.35 3.20
CA LEU A 153 3.94 -14.69 3.63
C LEU A 153 3.00 -15.77 3.09
N LEU A 154 3.51 -17.01 3.06
CA LEU A 154 2.85 -18.17 2.47
C LEU A 154 2.75 -19.32 3.49
N ASP A 155 1.52 -19.75 3.76
CA ASP A 155 1.25 -20.89 4.63
C ASP A 155 1.58 -22.24 3.95
N SER A 156 1.30 -23.36 4.63
CA SER A 156 1.57 -24.72 4.14
C SER A 156 0.94 -25.04 2.79
N GLU A 157 -0.18 -24.39 2.44
CA GLU A 157 -0.96 -24.60 1.22
C GLU A 157 -0.74 -23.47 0.19
N PHE A 158 0.25 -22.60 0.42
CA PHE A 158 0.55 -21.41 -0.37
C PHE A 158 -0.64 -20.42 -0.44
N HIS A 159 -1.43 -20.32 0.63
CA HIS A 159 -2.34 -19.19 0.81
C HIS A 159 -1.59 -18.01 1.46
N VAL A 160 -2.06 -16.81 1.13
CA VAL A 160 -1.46 -15.53 1.53
C VAL A 160 -1.71 -15.20 2.99
N LYS A 161 -0.68 -14.71 3.69
CA LYS A 161 -0.77 -14.00 4.97
C LYS A 161 0.04 -12.70 4.90
N ILE A 162 -0.65 -11.55 4.89
CA ILE A 162 -0.02 -10.22 4.91
C ILE A 162 0.59 -9.96 6.30
N ALA A 163 1.83 -9.48 6.34
CA ALA A 163 2.65 -9.32 7.54
C ALA A 163 3.42 -7.97 7.58
N ASP A 164 4.09 -7.71 8.71
CA ASP A 164 4.83 -6.48 9.06
C ASP A 164 4.00 -5.18 9.03
N PHE A 165 3.26 -4.97 10.11
CA PHE A 165 2.41 -3.79 10.31
C PHE A 165 3.16 -2.61 10.97
N GLY A 166 4.50 -2.67 11.04
CA GLY A 166 5.33 -1.68 11.74
C GLY A 166 5.33 -0.26 11.15
N LEU A 167 4.78 -0.07 9.94
CA LEU A 167 4.54 1.24 9.31
C LEU A 167 3.04 1.55 9.11
N SER A 168 2.15 0.64 9.52
CA SER A 168 0.71 0.76 9.31
C SER A 168 0.08 1.86 10.14
N LYS A 169 -0.98 2.49 9.62
CA LYS A 169 -1.63 3.66 10.25
C LYS A 169 -3.14 3.58 10.16
N TRP A 170 -3.80 3.81 11.30
CA TRP A 170 -5.24 4.06 11.36
C TRP A 170 -5.55 5.44 10.75
N ARG A 171 -6.42 5.49 9.74
CA ARG A 171 -6.70 6.71 8.96
C ARG A 171 -7.10 7.91 9.83
N MET A 172 -7.99 7.72 10.81
CA MET A 172 -8.45 8.83 11.69
C MET A 172 -7.35 9.45 12.57
N MET A 173 -6.39 8.66 13.06
CA MET A 173 -5.31 9.18 13.93
C MET A 173 -4.27 10.00 13.15
N SER A 174 -4.27 9.93 11.81
CA SER A 174 -3.31 10.63 10.94
C SER A 174 -3.60 12.12 10.70
N LEU A 175 -4.77 12.62 11.14
CA LEU A 175 -5.10 14.05 11.11
C LEU A 175 -4.35 14.85 12.18
N SER A 176 -3.93 14.19 13.27
CA SER A 176 -3.03 14.72 14.29
C SER A 176 -1.59 14.25 14.04
N GLN A 177 -0.63 15.12 14.34
CA GLN A 177 0.80 14.95 14.03
C GLN A 177 1.43 13.69 14.65
N SER A 178 2.27 13.00 13.88
CA SER A 178 3.60 12.56 14.34
C SER A 178 4.53 12.29 13.16
N ARG A 179 5.58 13.11 12.99
CA ARG A 179 6.72 12.75 12.14
C ARG A 179 7.55 11.73 12.92
N SER A 180 7.56 10.46 12.50
CA SER A 180 8.61 9.54 12.91
C SER A 180 9.87 9.91 12.13
N ASN A 181 10.91 10.40 12.80
CA ASN A 181 12.24 10.60 12.21
C ASN A 181 12.93 9.25 11.95
N LYS A 182 12.31 8.39 11.14
CA LYS A 182 12.97 7.19 10.61
C LYS A 182 13.92 7.63 9.49
N SER A 183 15.06 6.97 9.41
CA SER A 183 16.07 7.17 8.37
C SER A 183 15.50 6.99 6.97
N ALA A 184 16.24 7.42 5.94
CA ALA A 184 15.87 7.18 4.55
C ALA A 184 15.47 5.70 4.34
N PRO A 185 14.40 5.40 3.57
CA PRO A 185 13.96 4.04 3.35
C PRO A 185 15.09 3.18 2.77
N GLU A 186 15.19 1.94 3.24
CA GLU A 186 16.09 0.96 2.60
C GLU A 186 15.70 0.79 1.12
N GLY A 187 16.70 0.62 0.25
CA GLY A 187 16.52 0.65 -1.20
C GLY A 187 15.52 -0.37 -1.78
N GLY A 188 15.17 -1.42 -1.02
CA GLY A 188 14.11 -2.36 -1.41
C GLY A 188 12.68 -1.84 -1.22
N THR A 189 12.42 -0.99 -0.20
CA THR A 189 11.07 -0.47 0.07
C THR A 189 10.68 0.64 -0.91
N ILE A 190 11.63 1.40 -1.47
CA ILE A 190 11.30 2.48 -2.42
C ILE A 190 10.63 1.98 -3.72
N ILE A 191 10.88 0.73 -4.12
CA ILE A 191 10.35 0.13 -5.35
C ILE A 191 8.81 0.05 -5.34
N TYR A 192 8.25 -0.23 -4.16
CA TYR A 192 6.80 -0.36 -3.93
C TYR A 192 6.17 0.94 -3.39
N MET A 193 6.96 2.00 -3.23
CA MET A 193 6.52 3.28 -2.68
C MET A 193 6.08 4.22 -3.82
N PRO A 194 4.91 4.87 -3.72
CA PRO A 194 4.43 5.77 -4.76
C PRO A 194 5.20 7.12 -4.75
N PRO A 195 5.29 7.81 -5.91
CA PRO A 195 6.13 9.00 -6.07
C PRO A 195 5.78 10.16 -5.12
N GLU A 196 4.50 10.34 -4.77
CA GLU A 196 4.08 11.41 -3.84
C GLU A 196 4.60 11.23 -2.40
N ASN A 197 5.19 10.08 -2.07
CA ASN A 197 5.82 9.82 -0.78
C ASN A 197 7.34 10.10 -0.75
N TYR A 198 7.97 10.41 -1.89
CA TYR A 198 9.41 10.70 -1.94
C TYR A 198 9.77 12.09 -1.40
N GLU A 199 8.85 13.07 -1.46
CA GLU A 199 9.12 14.45 -1.04
C GLU A 199 8.79 14.70 0.44
N PRO A 200 9.78 14.97 1.31
CA PRO A 200 9.55 15.22 2.74
C PRO A 200 9.05 16.66 3.01
N GLY A 201 7.84 17.00 2.55
CA GLY A 201 7.26 18.31 2.76
C GLY A 201 5.79 18.45 2.35
N GLN A 202 5.37 17.73 1.31
CA GLN A 202 3.95 17.64 0.97
C GLN A 202 3.20 16.87 2.08
N LYS A 203 1.97 17.30 2.38
CA LYS A 203 1.06 16.51 3.20
C LYS A 203 0.57 15.33 2.36
N SER A 204 1.39 14.29 2.22
CA SER A 204 0.91 12.96 1.85
C SER A 204 -0.11 12.55 2.91
N ARG A 205 -1.38 12.82 2.62
CA ARG A 205 -2.52 12.33 3.39
C ARG A 205 -2.41 10.83 3.35
N ALA A 206 -2.42 10.18 4.51
CA ALA A 206 -2.35 8.72 4.60
C ALA A 206 -3.45 8.12 3.71
N SER A 207 -3.04 7.60 2.55
CA SER A 207 -3.93 7.39 1.41
C SER A 207 -4.12 5.90 1.16
N VAL A 208 -5.38 5.50 0.97
CA VAL A 208 -5.73 4.19 0.40
C VAL A 208 -5.05 3.97 -0.95
N LYS A 209 -4.71 5.06 -1.65
CA LYS A 209 -4.00 5.04 -2.94
C LYS A 209 -2.50 4.73 -2.83
N HIS A 210 -1.96 4.58 -1.61
CA HIS A 210 -0.60 4.08 -1.38
C HIS A 210 -0.52 2.58 -1.62
N ASP A 211 -1.31 1.82 -0.86
CA ASP A 211 -1.25 0.35 -0.85
C ASP A 211 -1.60 -0.25 -2.24
N ILE A 212 -2.44 0.43 -3.03
CA ILE A 212 -2.74 0.01 -4.41
C ILE A 212 -1.57 0.19 -5.37
N TYR A 213 -0.73 1.22 -5.18
CA TYR A 213 0.48 1.40 -5.98
C TYR A 213 1.45 0.25 -5.69
N SER A 214 1.66 -0.06 -4.41
CA SER A 214 2.48 -1.19 -3.98
C SER A 214 1.94 -2.51 -4.54
N TYR A 215 0.62 -2.71 -4.52
CA TYR A 215 -0.04 -3.88 -5.10
C TYR A 215 0.11 -3.96 -6.63
N ALA A 216 0.14 -2.85 -7.35
CA ALA A 216 0.38 -2.83 -8.79
C ALA A 216 1.79 -3.30 -9.17
N VAL A 217 2.80 -2.88 -8.40
CA VAL A 217 4.18 -3.38 -8.54
C VAL A 217 4.25 -4.87 -8.22
N ILE A 218 3.56 -5.33 -7.17
CA ILE A 218 3.46 -6.77 -6.83
C ILE A 218 2.74 -7.57 -7.93
N MET A 219 1.65 -7.06 -8.53
CA MET A 219 0.97 -7.69 -9.66
C MET A 219 1.93 -7.87 -10.85
N TRP A 220 2.70 -6.84 -11.18
CA TRP A 220 3.72 -6.92 -12.23
C TRP A 220 4.78 -7.99 -11.91
N GLU A 221 5.33 -7.98 -10.69
CA GLU A 221 6.39 -8.89 -10.24
C GLU A 221 5.93 -10.36 -10.21
N VAL A 222 4.68 -10.62 -9.82
CA VAL A 222 4.09 -11.97 -9.84
C VAL A 222 3.93 -12.50 -11.26
N LEU A 223 3.48 -11.65 -12.20
CA LEU A 223 3.25 -12.06 -13.58
C LEU A 223 4.59 -12.23 -14.34
N SER A 224 5.53 -11.29 -14.18
CA SER A 224 6.83 -11.31 -14.87
C SER A 224 7.86 -12.29 -14.26
N ARG A 225 7.81 -12.50 -12.93
CA ARG A 225 8.92 -13.09 -12.14
C ARG A 225 10.28 -12.41 -12.41
N LYS A 226 10.29 -11.12 -12.75
CA LYS A 226 11.49 -10.27 -12.85
C LYS A 226 11.60 -9.38 -11.61
N GLN A 227 12.80 -8.90 -11.28
CA GLN A 227 12.96 -7.89 -10.24
C GLN A 227 12.47 -6.53 -10.81
N PRO A 228 11.59 -5.77 -10.13
CA PRO A 228 11.21 -4.45 -10.64
C PRO A 228 12.44 -3.53 -10.65
N PHE A 229 12.70 -2.91 -11.80
CA PHE A 229 13.88 -2.08 -12.06
C PHE A 229 15.24 -2.82 -11.93
N GLU A 230 15.31 -4.09 -12.34
CA GLU A 230 16.50 -4.96 -12.25
C GLU A 230 17.82 -4.31 -12.73
N ASP A 231 17.78 -3.57 -13.84
CA ASP A 231 18.96 -2.89 -14.42
C ASP A 231 19.40 -1.62 -13.68
N VAL A 232 18.62 -1.11 -12.71
CA VAL A 232 18.85 0.17 -12.04
C VAL A 232 19.51 -0.03 -10.68
N THR A 233 20.84 0.07 -10.65
CA THR A 233 21.64 -0.17 -9.44
C THR A 233 21.51 0.89 -8.35
N ASN A 234 21.12 2.13 -8.69
CA ASN A 234 21.01 3.24 -7.74
C ASN A 234 19.55 3.50 -7.33
N PRO A 235 19.17 3.33 -6.05
CA PRO A 235 17.82 3.62 -5.56
C PRO A 235 17.33 5.05 -5.87
N LEU A 236 18.21 6.05 -5.84
CA LEU A 236 17.84 7.44 -6.17
C LEU A 236 17.48 7.61 -7.66
N GLN A 237 18.06 6.80 -8.54
CA GLN A 237 17.69 6.77 -9.96
C GLN A 237 16.31 6.15 -10.15
N ILE A 238 15.95 5.12 -9.39
CA ILE A 238 14.58 4.57 -9.38
C ILE A 238 13.59 5.66 -8.92
N MET A 239 13.86 6.33 -7.80
CA MET A 239 13.00 7.42 -7.28
C MET A 239 12.83 8.55 -8.31
N TYR A 240 13.92 8.97 -8.97
CA TYR A 240 13.86 9.97 -10.03
C TYR A 240 13.03 9.50 -11.23
N SER A 241 13.33 8.31 -11.78
CA SER A 241 12.59 7.76 -12.92
C SER A 241 11.09 7.63 -12.63
N VAL A 242 10.73 7.13 -11.44
CA VAL A 242 9.33 6.98 -10.99
C VAL A 242 8.65 8.33 -10.78
N SER A 243 9.36 9.37 -10.31
CA SER A 243 8.81 10.73 -10.21
C SER A 243 8.48 11.34 -11.58
N GLN A 244 9.22 10.96 -12.63
CA GLN A 244 8.96 11.34 -14.02
C GLN A 244 7.91 10.44 -14.72
N GLY A 245 7.26 9.53 -14.00
CA GLY A 245 6.22 8.65 -14.55
C GLY A 245 6.69 7.32 -15.14
N HIS A 246 8.00 7.02 -15.14
CA HIS A 246 8.50 5.71 -15.56
C HIS A 246 8.07 4.61 -14.59
N ARG A 247 7.91 3.39 -15.11
CA ARG A 247 7.41 2.21 -14.40
C ARG A 247 8.12 0.95 -14.89
N PRO A 248 7.98 -0.20 -14.21
CA PRO A 248 8.42 -1.48 -14.74
C PRO A 248 7.79 -1.78 -16.11
N ASP A 249 8.55 -2.40 -17.00
CA ASP A 249 8.20 -2.62 -18.40
C ASP A 249 6.95 -3.52 -18.58
N THR A 250 5.94 -3.06 -19.32
CA THR A 250 4.70 -3.81 -19.64
C THR A 250 4.66 -4.40 -21.07
N THR A 251 5.77 -4.33 -21.81
CA THR A 251 5.88 -4.95 -23.15
C THR A 251 5.93 -6.48 -23.09
N GLU A 252 6.00 -7.12 -24.27
CA GLU A 252 6.09 -8.59 -24.41
C GLU A 252 7.32 -9.18 -23.71
N GLU A 253 8.44 -8.45 -23.61
CA GLU A 253 9.67 -8.97 -23.01
C GLU A 253 9.54 -9.25 -21.51
N SER A 254 8.75 -8.43 -20.80
CA SER A 254 8.52 -8.56 -19.36
C SER A 254 7.17 -9.13 -18.99
N LEU A 255 6.15 -8.92 -19.84
CA LEU A 255 4.83 -9.54 -19.73
C LEU A 255 4.49 -10.23 -21.07
N PRO A 256 4.91 -11.48 -21.29
CA PRO A 256 4.63 -12.24 -22.52
C PRO A 256 3.14 -12.42 -22.84
N PHE A 257 2.83 -12.76 -24.09
CA PHE A 257 1.45 -12.93 -24.57
C PHE A 257 0.73 -14.20 -24.07
N ASP A 258 1.46 -15.18 -23.55
CA ASP A 258 0.89 -16.42 -22.99
C ASP A 258 0.37 -16.25 -21.55
N ILE A 259 0.59 -15.10 -20.92
CA ILE A 259 0.00 -14.74 -19.62
C ILE A 259 -1.54 -14.76 -19.74
N PRO A 260 -2.25 -15.61 -18.98
CA PRO A 260 -3.70 -15.64 -19.00
C PRO A 260 -4.29 -14.27 -18.64
N HIS A 261 -5.32 -13.84 -19.36
CA HIS A 261 -6.01 -12.56 -19.10
C HIS A 261 -5.13 -11.31 -19.13
N ARG A 262 -3.98 -11.34 -19.83
CA ARG A 262 -3.05 -10.19 -19.99
C ARG A 262 -3.77 -8.87 -20.31
N ALA A 263 -4.77 -8.91 -21.20
CA ALA A 263 -5.56 -7.75 -21.61
C ALA A 263 -6.37 -7.09 -20.48
N VAL A 264 -6.66 -7.82 -19.39
CA VAL A 264 -7.28 -7.28 -18.15
C VAL A 264 -6.20 -6.89 -17.15
N MET A 265 -5.15 -7.70 -17.02
CA MET A 265 -4.11 -7.51 -16.01
C MET A 265 -3.22 -6.30 -16.28
N THR A 266 -2.82 -6.05 -17.54
CA THR A 266 -1.95 -4.91 -17.87
C THR A 266 -2.63 -3.56 -17.55
N PRO A 267 -3.88 -3.28 -17.98
CA PRO A 267 -4.58 -2.05 -17.57
C PRO A 267 -4.82 -1.94 -16.05
N LEU A 268 -5.01 -3.05 -15.35
CA LEU A 268 -5.19 -3.05 -13.89
C LEU A 268 -3.89 -2.69 -13.15
N ILE A 269 -2.74 -3.16 -13.65
CA ILE A 269 -1.41 -2.74 -13.19
C ILE A 269 -1.20 -1.25 -13.50
N GLU A 270 -1.47 -0.83 -14.74
CA GLU A 270 -1.19 0.54 -15.20
C GLU A 270 -2.03 1.60 -14.49
N SER A 271 -3.32 1.32 -14.25
CA SER A 271 -4.16 2.16 -13.39
C SER A 271 -3.75 2.08 -11.92
N GLY A 272 -3.36 0.90 -11.43
CA GLY A 272 -2.89 0.69 -10.06
C GLY A 272 -1.68 1.54 -9.67
N TRP A 273 -0.70 1.72 -10.56
CA TRP A 273 0.50 2.54 -10.34
C TRP A 273 0.45 3.94 -10.97
N ALA A 274 -0.73 4.43 -11.37
CA ALA A 274 -0.90 5.72 -12.05
C ALA A 274 -0.19 6.87 -11.31
N GLN A 275 0.40 7.81 -12.06
CA GLN A 275 1.17 8.92 -11.47
C GLN A 275 0.29 9.77 -10.55
N ASN A 276 -0.93 10.07 -11.00
CA ASN A 276 -1.96 10.72 -10.19
C ASN A 276 -2.60 9.70 -9.23
N PRO A 277 -2.54 9.91 -7.90
CA PRO A 277 -3.16 9.01 -6.93
C PRO A 277 -4.68 8.87 -7.12
N ASP A 278 -5.38 9.88 -7.65
CA ASP A 278 -6.83 9.86 -7.80
C ASP A 278 -7.31 8.89 -8.91
N GLU A 279 -6.48 8.66 -9.93
CA GLU A 279 -6.74 7.69 -11.01
C GLU A 279 -6.61 6.22 -10.55
N ARG A 280 -5.88 5.95 -9.45
CA ARG A 280 -5.66 4.58 -8.96
C ARG A 280 -6.96 3.97 -8.43
N PRO A 281 -7.31 2.71 -8.75
CA PRO A 281 -8.53 2.07 -8.27
C PRO A 281 -8.56 1.87 -6.73
N SER A 282 -9.73 1.56 -6.19
CA SER A 282 -9.86 0.96 -4.86
C SER A 282 -9.61 -0.55 -4.93
N PHE A 283 -9.26 -1.18 -3.81
CA PHE A 283 -9.16 -2.65 -3.77
C PHE A 283 -10.49 -3.36 -4.09
N LEU A 284 -11.63 -2.78 -3.71
CA LEU A 284 -12.95 -3.26 -4.15
C LEU A 284 -13.08 -3.26 -5.68
N LYS A 285 -12.66 -2.19 -6.37
CA LYS A 285 -12.67 -2.14 -7.83
C LYS A 285 -11.71 -3.18 -8.43
N CYS A 286 -10.55 -3.41 -7.81
CA CYS A 286 -9.62 -4.46 -8.26
C CYS A 286 -10.20 -5.87 -8.11
N LEU A 287 -10.92 -6.15 -7.03
CA LEU A 287 -11.60 -7.43 -6.82
C LEU A 287 -12.66 -7.67 -7.90
N ILE A 288 -13.46 -6.66 -8.24
CA ILE A 288 -14.46 -6.73 -9.32
C ILE A 288 -13.82 -7.12 -10.68
N GLU A 289 -12.61 -6.65 -10.99
CA GLU A 289 -11.88 -7.04 -12.21
C GLU A 289 -11.21 -8.43 -12.11
N LEU A 290 -10.79 -8.85 -10.91
CA LEU A 290 -10.09 -10.13 -10.67
C LEU A 290 -11.03 -11.33 -10.50
N GLU A 291 -12.24 -11.13 -9.96
CA GLU A 291 -13.22 -12.20 -9.74
C GLU A 291 -13.64 -12.96 -11.02
N PRO A 292 -13.86 -12.32 -12.19
CA PRO A 292 -14.11 -13.03 -13.44
C PRO A 292 -12.90 -13.85 -13.89
N VAL A 293 -11.69 -13.32 -13.69
CA VAL A 293 -10.43 -14.00 -14.03
C VAL A 293 -10.26 -15.28 -13.20
N LEU A 294 -10.47 -15.21 -11.88
CA LEU A 294 -10.35 -16.39 -11.02
C LEU A 294 -11.39 -17.46 -11.33
N ARG A 295 -12.61 -17.07 -11.71
CA ARG A 295 -13.67 -17.99 -12.12
C ARG A 295 -13.36 -18.80 -13.39
N THR A 296 -12.26 -18.51 -14.10
CA THR A 296 -11.80 -19.34 -15.23
C THR A 296 -10.94 -20.54 -14.82
N TYR A 297 -10.56 -20.64 -13.54
CA TYR A 297 -9.78 -21.77 -13.01
C TYR A 297 -10.68 -22.71 -12.19
N GLU A 298 -10.61 -24.01 -12.48
CA GLU A 298 -11.26 -25.03 -11.65
C GLU A 298 -10.49 -25.22 -10.34
N GLU A 299 -11.19 -25.56 -9.25
CA GLU A 299 -10.61 -25.69 -7.90
C GLU A 299 -9.44 -26.69 -7.85
N ILE A 300 -9.54 -27.77 -8.64
CA ILE A 300 -8.49 -28.79 -8.78
C ILE A 300 -7.16 -28.21 -9.27
N THR A 301 -7.17 -27.19 -10.12
CA THR A 301 -5.94 -26.61 -10.70
C THR A 301 -5.09 -25.87 -9.65
N PHE A 302 -5.71 -25.32 -8.60
CA PHE A 302 -4.97 -24.75 -7.47
C PHE A 302 -4.31 -25.85 -6.64
N LEU A 303 -5.00 -26.98 -6.43
CA LEU A 303 -4.45 -28.14 -5.69
C LEU A 303 -3.28 -28.77 -6.45
N GLU A 304 -3.41 -28.96 -7.75
CA GLU A 304 -2.34 -29.45 -8.63
C GLU A 304 -1.11 -28.54 -8.58
N ALA A 305 -1.31 -27.22 -8.67
CA ALA A 305 -0.22 -26.25 -8.56
C ALA A 305 0.51 -26.32 -7.19
N VAL A 306 -0.24 -26.45 -6.10
CA VAL A 306 0.33 -26.61 -4.75
C VAL A 306 1.11 -27.93 -4.62
N ILE A 307 0.60 -29.04 -5.18
CA ILE A 307 1.28 -30.33 -5.20
C ILE A 307 2.59 -30.24 -6.02
N GLN A 308 2.56 -29.59 -7.18
CA GLN A 308 3.75 -29.34 -8.01
C GLN A 308 4.82 -28.58 -7.25
N LEU A 309 4.48 -27.47 -6.56
CA LEU A 309 5.45 -26.72 -5.77
C LEU A 309 5.99 -27.52 -4.59
N LYS A 310 5.13 -28.21 -3.83
CA LYS A 310 5.56 -29.07 -2.70
C LYS A 310 6.54 -30.15 -3.16
N LYS A 311 6.26 -30.82 -4.29
CA LYS A 311 7.15 -31.82 -4.91
C LYS A 311 8.50 -31.21 -5.31
N THR A 312 8.49 -30.04 -5.94
CA THR A 312 9.72 -29.40 -6.44
C THR A 312 10.61 -28.91 -5.31
N LYS A 313 10.02 -28.33 -4.25
CA LYS A 313 10.72 -27.95 -3.01
C LYS A 313 11.38 -29.13 -2.28
N LEU A 314 10.72 -30.29 -2.25
CA LEU A 314 11.29 -31.52 -1.68
C LEU A 314 12.47 -32.06 -2.51
N GLN A 315 12.39 -31.94 -3.83
CA GLN A 315 13.46 -32.37 -4.74
C GLN A 315 14.70 -31.46 -4.63
N SER A 316 14.53 -30.14 -4.57
CA SER A 316 15.64 -29.19 -4.39
C SER A 316 16.34 -29.33 -3.02
N ALA A 317 15.58 -29.57 -1.95
CA ALA A 317 16.14 -29.92 -0.64
C ALA A 317 16.97 -31.22 -0.70
N SER A 318 16.47 -32.26 -1.37
CA SER A 318 17.16 -33.56 -1.49
C SER A 318 18.44 -33.47 -2.33
N SER A 319 18.45 -32.70 -3.42
CA SER A 319 19.67 -32.49 -4.23
C SER A 319 20.73 -31.66 -3.50
N THR A 320 20.33 -30.75 -2.62
CA THR A 320 21.24 -29.97 -1.76
C THR A 320 21.98 -30.87 -0.76
N ILE A 321 21.29 -31.87 -0.19
CA ILE A 321 21.91 -32.87 0.70
C ILE A 321 22.93 -33.73 -0.06
N HIS A 322 22.57 -34.26 -1.24
CA HIS A 322 23.49 -35.05 -2.07
C HIS A 322 24.70 -34.27 -2.62
N SER A 323 24.62 -32.93 -2.71
CA SER A 323 25.76 -32.07 -3.06
C SER A 323 26.78 -31.97 -1.93
N CYS A 324 26.34 -32.09 -0.67
CA CYS A 324 27.22 -32.00 0.50
C CYS A 324 28.10 -33.26 0.67
N ASP A 325 27.54 -34.46 0.42
CA ASP A 325 28.29 -35.72 0.49
C ASP A 325 29.32 -35.90 -0.64
N LYS A 326 29.16 -35.22 -1.79
CA LYS A 326 30.13 -35.28 -2.90
C LYS A 326 31.37 -34.39 -2.74
N ARG A 327 31.58 -33.79 -1.56
CA ARG A 327 32.84 -33.10 -1.20
C ARG A 327 33.66 -33.84 -0.14
N LYS A 328 33.71 -35.17 -0.23
CA LYS A 328 34.65 -36.02 0.54
C LYS A 328 35.36 -37.09 -0.31
N GLU A 329 35.83 -36.70 -1.50
CA GLU A 329 36.83 -37.48 -2.24
C GLU A 329 37.80 -36.54 -2.98
N VAL A 330 38.79 -36.03 -2.24
CA VAL A 330 40.02 -35.50 -2.83
C VAL A 330 41.17 -36.32 -2.26
N SER A 331 41.78 -37.13 -3.12
CA SER A 331 42.84 -38.06 -2.77
C SER A 331 44.08 -37.34 -2.23
N LEU A 332 44.57 -37.79 -1.08
CA LEU A 332 45.87 -37.36 -0.54
C LEU A 332 47.01 -37.99 -1.35
N ASN A 333 47.42 -37.33 -2.45
CA ASN A 333 48.65 -37.67 -3.14
C ASN A 333 49.86 -37.17 -2.35
N ILE A 334 50.45 -38.05 -1.54
CA ILE A 334 51.73 -37.85 -0.85
C ILE A 334 52.87 -38.14 -1.84
N PRO A 335 53.82 -37.22 -2.07
CA PRO A 335 55.12 -37.56 -2.63
C PRO A 335 56.02 -38.09 -1.49
N VAL A 336 56.37 -39.37 -1.55
CA VAL A 336 57.44 -39.93 -0.72
C VAL A 336 58.77 -39.60 -1.39
N ASN A 337 59.70 -38.98 -0.65
CA ASN A 337 61.13 -39.11 -0.96
C ASN A 337 61.98 -39.11 0.31
N HIS A 338 63.17 -39.72 0.22
CA HIS A 338 63.90 -40.29 1.36
C HIS A 338 64.86 -39.33 2.08
N GLY A 339 65.12 -39.63 3.36
CA GLY A 339 66.46 -39.47 3.96
C GLY A 339 66.57 -38.47 5.13
N PRO A 340 67.51 -38.67 6.09
CA PRO A 340 67.23 -38.40 7.50
C PRO A 340 68.25 -37.49 8.22
N GLN A 341 68.10 -37.43 9.56
CA GLN A 341 68.89 -36.75 10.61
C GLN A 341 68.38 -35.33 10.95
N GLU A 342 68.30 -34.86 12.20
CA GLU A 342 68.56 -35.35 13.56
C GLU A 342 68.05 -34.24 14.52
N GLU A 343 67.60 -34.61 15.73
CA GLU A 343 67.66 -33.77 16.96
C GLU A 343 66.87 -32.42 17.04
N SER A 344 66.47 -31.88 18.19
CA SER A 344 66.25 -32.42 19.55
C SER A 344 65.29 -31.47 20.33
N CYS A 345 64.87 -31.91 21.53
CA CYS A 345 63.97 -31.30 22.51
C CYS A 345 64.15 -29.79 22.84
N GLY A 346 63.10 -29.20 23.44
CA GLY A 346 63.19 -27.97 24.24
C GLY A 346 62.07 -26.96 23.93
N SER A 347 60.89 -26.99 24.54
CA SER A 347 60.58 -26.72 25.96
C SER A 347 60.86 -25.29 26.43
N SER A 348 59.81 -24.73 27.05
CA SER A 348 59.80 -23.72 28.13
C SER A 348 59.49 -22.25 27.81
N GLN A 349 58.65 -21.72 28.70
CA GLN A 349 58.16 -20.35 28.82
C GLN A 349 59.25 -19.45 29.46
N LEU A 350 59.07 -18.12 29.48
CA LEU A 350 58.81 -17.34 30.72
C LEU A 350 58.89 -15.81 30.55
N HIS A 351 58.06 -15.12 31.35
CA HIS A 351 58.15 -13.72 31.84
C HIS A 351 58.06 -12.55 30.81
N LYS A 352 57.15 -11.55 30.99
CA LYS A 352 57.10 -10.47 32.01
C LYS A 352 58.34 -9.54 31.94
N SER A 353 58.24 -8.20 31.91
CA SER A 353 57.09 -7.29 32.07
C SER A 353 57.44 -5.80 31.89
N ILE A 354 56.44 -4.98 31.50
CA ILE A 354 56.20 -3.56 31.90
C ILE A 354 57.04 -2.41 31.26
N SER A 355 56.32 -1.30 31.03
CA SER A 355 56.70 0.13 30.87
C SER A 355 56.94 0.74 29.47
N SER A 356 56.03 1.67 29.15
CA SER A 356 56.03 2.72 28.11
C SER A 356 56.81 3.97 28.58
N PRO A 357 56.81 5.14 27.87
CA PRO A 357 56.45 5.44 26.48
C PRO A 357 57.55 6.25 25.72
N GLY A 358 57.36 6.59 24.43
CA GLY A 358 58.16 7.67 23.80
C GLY A 358 58.34 7.66 22.28
N THR A 359 57.38 8.25 21.58
CA THR A 359 57.53 9.09 20.36
C THR A 359 58.62 8.84 19.29
N SER A 360 58.13 8.76 18.05
CA SER A 360 58.64 9.40 16.81
C SER A 360 59.54 8.64 15.81
N ARG A 361 59.30 9.00 14.53
CA ARG A 361 60.10 8.79 13.30
C ARG A 361 60.12 7.38 12.67
N SER A 362 60.29 7.21 11.36
CA SER A 362 59.90 7.97 10.14
C SER A 362 60.50 7.28 8.91
N LEU A 363 59.85 7.39 7.74
CA LEU A 363 60.38 7.08 6.38
C LEU A 363 60.56 5.56 6.10
N SER A 364 60.01 4.91 5.06
CA SER A 364 59.95 5.18 3.59
C SER A 364 61.35 5.07 2.94
N THR A 365 61.59 4.46 1.78
CA THR A 365 60.92 4.42 0.45
C THR A 365 61.43 3.14 -0.33
N PRO A 366 61.53 3.02 -1.68
CA PRO A 366 60.95 3.76 -2.83
C PRO A 366 60.38 2.91 -4.01
N GLN A 367 59.56 3.56 -4.84
CA GLN A 367 59.67 3.69 -6.31
C GLN A 367 58.53 4.64 -6.74
N GLU A 368 58.78 5.90 -7.10
CA GLU A 368 59.26 6.39 -8.42
C GLU A 368 58.37 5.96 -9.60
N ASN A 369 58.00 6.79 -10.58
CA ASN A 369 57.85 8.24 -10.78
C ASN A 369 57.53 8.46 -12.28
N ASP A 370 57.12 9.70 -12.63
CA ASP A 370 57.13 10.37 -13.97
C ASP A 370 55.76 10.64 -14.62
N PHE A 371 55.46 11.78 -15.30
CA PHE A 371 55.97 13.19 -15.34
C PHE A 371 55.00 13.98 -16.29
N LEU A 372 54.72 15.30 -16.24
CA LEU A 372 54.85 16.39 -15.25
C LEU A 372 53.93 17.58 -15.68
N SER A 373 53.98 18.70 -14.94
CA SER A 373 53.55 20.09 -15.24
C SER A 373 52.11 20.45 -14.83
N GLY A 374 51.84 21.41 -13.94
CA GLY A 374 52.53 22.69 -13.64
C GLY A 374 51.83 23.82 -14.41
N LYS A 375 51.37 24.94 -13.81
CA LYS A 375 51.74 25.62 -12.54
C LYS A 375 50.55 26.31 -11.83
N THR A 376 50.77 26.66 -10.55
CA THR A 376 50.01 27.55 -9.62
C THR A 376 50.12 29.05 -10.05
N PRO A 377 49.69 30.13 -9.31
CA PRO A 377 49.12 30.30 -7.93
C PRO A 377 47.89 31.29 -7.85
N ASP A 378 47.33 31.79 -6.72
CA ASP A 378 47.07 31.28 -5.34
C ASP A 378 45.98 32.12 -4.60
N TYR A 379 45.42 31.56 -3.50
CA TYR A 379 44.83 32.17 -2.27
C TYR A 379 43.88 33.42 -2.22
N SER A 380 42.69 33.14 -1.63
CA SER A 380 41.98 33.88 -0.54
C SER A 380 41.30 35.26 -0.72
N SER A 381 39.96 35.22 -0.65
CA SER A 381 39.02 36.05 0.16
C SER A 381 39.25 37.55 0.43
N MET A 382 38.25 38.38 0.09
CA MET A 382 37.46 39.14 1.09
C MET A 382 36.19 39.81 0.50
N ASN A 383 35.36 40.40 1.37
CA ASN A 383 33.99 40.88 1.11
C ASN A 383 33.89 42.43 0.97
N LEU A 384 32.83 42.86 0.26
CA LEU A 384 32.01 44.09 0.44
C LEU A 384 32.42 45.47 -0.15
N HIS A 385 31.41 46.12 -0.78
CA HIS A 385 31.22 47.55 -1.14
C HIS A 385 32.13 48.15 -2.26
N GLN A 386 31.72 49.13 -3.10
CA GLN A 386 30.49 49.94 -3.20
C GLN A 386 30.28 50.54 -4.63
N SER A 387 29.00 50.76 -5.04
CA SER A 387 28.41 51.82 -5.90
C SER A 387 29.17 52.56 -7.04
N VAL A 388 28.49 52.82 -8.18
CA VAL A 388 28.17 54.18 -8.74
C VAL A 388 26.91 54.11 -9.64
N ASN A 389 26.14 55.21 -9.71
CA ASN A 389 24.82 55.39 -10.36
C ASN A 389 24.84 55.73 -11.86
N HIS A 390 23.68 55.54 -12.53
CA HIS A 390 22.90 56.52 -13.33
C HIS A 390 21.54 55.85 -13.68
N SER A 391 20.36 56.49 -13.78
CA SER A 391 19.94 57.87 -13.48
C SER A 391 18.39 58.01 -13.55
N TRP A 392 17.71 58.54 -12.50
CA TRP A 392 16.48 59.41 -12.48
C TRP A 392 15.22 58.98 -13.29
N ASP A 393 13.94 59.18 -12.94
CA ASP A 393 13.14 59.54 -11.74
C ASP A 393 11.63 59.36 -12.14
N SER A 394 10.55 59.44 -11.33
CA SER A 394 10.33 59.77 -9.91
C SER A 394 8.99 59.17 -9.39
N THR A 395 8.95 58.76 -8.11
CA THR A 395 8.04 59.19 -7.00
C THR A 395 6.55 59.54 -7.32
N VAL A 396 5.52 59.10 -6.57
CA VAL A 396 5.19 59.46 -5.16
C VAL A 396 4.33 58.41 -4.40
N ALA A 397 4.68 58.24 -3.12
CA ALA A 397 3.96 57.80 -1.90
C ALA A 397 2.40 57.75 -1.85
N ALA A 398 1.72 57.17 -0.84
CA ALA A 398 2.03 56.13 0.18
C ALA A 398 0.73 55.75 0.96
N SER A 399 0.80 54.64 1.72
CA SER A 399 -0.12 54.09 2.73
C SER A 399 -1.19 55.00 3.39
N GLN A 400 -2.43 54.48 3.56
CA GLN A 400 -3.07 54.31 4.90
C GLN A 400 -4.41 53.52 4.93
N LYS A 401 -4.84 53.20 6.15
CA LYS A 401 -5.81 52.19 6.63
C LYS A 401 -7.32 52.36 6.28
N ALA A 402 -7.95 51.21 5.97
CA ALA A 402 -9.16 50.61 6.58
C ALA A 402 -10.60 51.21 6.48
N VAL A 403 -11.57 50.29 6.66
CA VAL A 403 -12.98 50.43 7.17
C VAL A 403 -14.15 50.23 6.15
N PHE A 404 -14.82 49.07 6.31
CA PHE A 404 -16.28 48.73 6.20
C PHE A 404 -17.16 48.96 4.95
N CYS A 405 -18.01 47.93 4.69
CA CYS A 405 -19.42 47.97 4.21
C CYS A 405 -19.76 48.58 2.83
N ASP A 406 -20.89 48.25 2.20
CA ASP A 406 -21.74 47.05 2.19
C ASP A 406 -22.63 47.07 0.92
N HIS A 407 -23.26 45.94 0.60
CA HIS A 407 -24.57 45.83 -0.08
C HIS A 407 -24.90 46.52 -1.44
N LYS A 408 -25.38 45.65 -2.36
CA LYS A 408 -26.62 45.74 -3.20
C LYS A 408 -26.53 45.90 -4.75
N THR A 409 -27.35 45.06 -5.39
CA THR A 409 -28.15 45.21 -6.64
C THR A 409 -27.49 45.19 -8.03
N THR A 410 -27.49 43.99 -8.63
CA THR A 410 -28.13 43.55 -9.92
C THR A 410 -29.06 44.52 -10.70
N PRO A 411 -29.48 44.24 -11.98
CA PRO A 411 -29.17 43.12 -12.91
C PRO A 411 -28.98 43.53 -14.43
N CYS A 412 -29.12 42.54 -15.35
CA CYS A 412 -29.41 42.59 -16.80
C CYS A 412 -28.21 42.53 -17.77
N SER A 413 -28.03 41.43 -18.53
CA SER A 413 -28.65 41.10 -19.87
C SER A 413 -27.88 41.75 -21.04
N SER A 414 -27.54 41.10 -22.16
CA SER A 414 -27.91 39.77 -22.71
C SER A 414 -27.05 39.41 -23.95
N THR A 415 -26.73 38.11 -24.14
CA THR A 415 -26.58 37.34 -25.42
C THR A 415 -25.70 37.94 -26.56
N ILE A 416 -24.70 37.23 -27.15
CA ILE A 416 -24.87 36.51 -28.46
C ILE A 416 -23.58 35.74 -28.92
N ILE A 417 -23.76 34.45 -29.28
CA ILE A 417 -23.12 33.62 -30.35
C ILE A 417 -21.62 33.19 -30.33
N ASN A 418 -21.41 31.86 -30.36
CA ASN A 418 -20.41 30.98 -31.03
C ASN A 418 -18.89 31.32 -31.02
N SER A 419 -17.94 30.37 -31.06
CA SER A 419 -17.97 28.90 -31.19
C SER A 419 -16.61 28.29 -30.80
N PHE A 420 -16.60 27.02 -30.38
CA PHE A 420 -15.49 26.06 -30.43
C PHE A 420 -14.04 26.60 -30.36
N LEU A 421 -13.40 26.44 -29.20
CA LEU A 421 -12.09 25.76 -29.12
C LEU A 421 -11.84 25.23 -27.71
N THR A 422 -10.98 24.23 -27.63
CA THR A 422 -10.58 23.43 -26.47
C THR A 422 -10.08 24.27 -25.28
N GLU A 423 -10.63 24.07 -24.07
CA GLU A 423 -9.91 24.40 -22.85
C GLU A 423 -10.26 23.52 -21.65
N ARG A 424 -9.23 23.03 -20.94
CA ARG A 424 -9.36 22.36 -19.64
C ARG A 424 -9.40 23.43 -18.56
N TYR A 425 -10.52 23.59 -17.86
CA TYR A 425 -10.52 24.25 -16.55
C TYR A 425 -11.42 23.53 -15.54
N SER A 426 -11.04 23.65 -14.26
CA SER A 426 -11.74 23.03 -13.14
C SER A 426 -13.07 23.73 -12.86
N GLU A 427 -14.18 23.09 -13.19
CA GLU A 427 -15.47 23.45 -12.59
C GLU A 427 -15.71 22.60 -11.33
N ARG A 428 -15.68 23.26 -10.16
CA ARG A 428 -16.54 22.79 -9.07
C ARG A 428 -17.96 22.95 -9.57
N LEU A 429 -18.68 21.84 -9.79
CA LEU A 429 -20.11 21.93 -10.12
C LEU A 429 -20.81 22.79 -9.08
N GLN A 430 -21.44 23.86 -9.55
CA GLN A 430 -22.50 24.51 -8.78
C GLN A 430 -23.57 23.44 -8.52
N PRO A 431 -24.04 23.24 -7.28
CA PRO A 431 -25.11 22.29 -7.03
C PRO A 431 -26.31 22.67 -7.90
N GLY A 432 -26.93 21.68 -8.55
CA GLY A 432 -28.02 21.94 -9.48
C GLY A 432 -29.28 22.47 -8.80
N ILE A 433 -30.27 22.89 -9.59
CA ILE A 433 -31.48 23.57 -9.08
C ILE A 433 -32.26 22.65 -8.13
N ALA A 434 -32.36 21.36 -8.44
CA ALA A 434 -33.03 20.40 -7.56
C ALA A 434 -32.21 20.13 -6.28
N GLN A 435 -30.89 20.00 -6.39
CA GLN A 435 -30.01 19.77 -5.23
C GLN A 435 -30.00 20.96 -4.26
N GLN A 436 -29.86 22.19 -4.76
CA GLN A 436 -29.96 23.41 -3.93
C GLN A 436 -31.33 23.50 -3.24
N TRP A 437 -32.41 23.20 -3.96
CA TRP A 437 -33.76 23.23 -3.39
C TRP A 437 -33.93 22.19 -2.28
N ILE A 438 -33.48 20.94 -2.48
CA ILE A 438 -33.50 19.89 -1.44
C ILE A 438 -32.73 20.35 -0.21
N GLN A 439 -31.51 20.89 -0.37
CA GLN A 439 -30.70 21.39 0.75
C GLN A 439 -31.42 22.51 1.52
N SER A 440 -32.04 23.46 0.81
CA SER A 440 -32.81 24.56 1.42
C SER A 440 -34.08 24.10 2.16
N LYS A 441 -34.61 22.91 1.83
CA LYS A 441 -35.86 22.34 2.35
C LYS A 441 -35.66 21.04 3.15
N ARG A 442 -34.43 20.70 3.52
CA ARG A 442 -34.05 19.37 4.05
C ARG A 442 -34.92 18.90 5.22
N GLU A 443 -35.08 19.72 6.26
CA GLU A 443 -35.90 19.34 7.42
C GLU A 443 -37.41 19.40 7.15
N ASP A 444 -37.88 20.30 6.26
CA ASP A 444 -39.28 20.30 5.80
C ASP A 444 -39.61 18.98 5.07
N ILE A 445 -38.71 18.50 4.21
CA ILE A 445 -38.84 17.22 3.50
C ILE A 445 -38.85 16.05 4.49
N VAL A 446 -37.92 16.01 5.45
CA VAL A 446 -37.86 14.96 6.49
C VAL A 446 -39.14 14.87 7.33
N ASN A 447 -39.74 16.02 7.63
CA ASN A 447 -40.99 16.11 8.41
C ASN A 447 -42.23 15.74 7.59
N GLN A 448 -42.30 16.17 6.32
CA GLN A 448 -43.50 15.99 5.48
C GLN A 448 -43.52 14.65 4.72
N MET A 449 -42.39 14.22 4.15
CA MET A 449 -42.32 13.09 3.21
C MET A 449 -42.94 11.81 3.80
N THR A 450 -44.00 11.34 3.16
CA THR A 450 -44.71 10.11 3.54
C THR A 450 -43.90 8.86 3.18
N GLU A 451 -44.15 7.75 3.87
CA GLU A 451 -43.48 6.48 3.57
C GLU A 451 -43.83 5.95 2.16
N ALA A 452 -45.04 6.22 1.68
CA ALA A 452 -45.44 5.96 0.30
C ALA A 452 -44.62 6.78 -0.72
N CYS A 453 -44.38 8.08 -0.45
CA CYS A 453 -43.54 8.92 -1.30
C CYS A 453 -42.08 8.47 -1.26
N LEU A 454 -41.57 8.08 -0.09
CA LEU A 454 -40.21 7.56 0.10
C LEU A 454 -39.97 6.29 -0.73
N ASN A 455 -40.87 5.30 -0.63
CA ASN A 455 -40.73 4.05 -1.37
C ASN A 455 -40.82 4.31 -2.89
N GLN A 456 -41.78 5.13 -3.34
CA GLN A 456 -41.86 5.52 -4.76
C GLN A 456 -40.62 6.29 -5.26
N SER A 457 -39.95 7.07 -4.42
CA SER A 457 -38.67 7.69 -4.78
C SER A 457 -37.57 6.64 -4.93
N LEU A 458 -37.44 5.72 -3.97
CA LEU A 458 -36.44 4.65 -4.00
C LEU A 458 -36.64 3.71 -5.20
N ASP A 459 -37.86 3.28 -5.47
CA ASP A 459 -38.20 2.43 -6.61
C ASP A 459 -37.96 3.16 -7.94
N ALA A 460 -38.28 4.46 -8.02
CA ALA A 460 -38.01 5.26 -9.22
C ALA A 460 -36.52 5.49 -9.46
N LEU A 461 -35.72 5.66 -8.40
CA LEU A 461 -34.26 5.76 -8.48
C LEU A 461 -33.64 4.43 -8.92
N LEU A 462 -34.10 3.32 -8.34
CA LEU A 462 -33.62 1.97 -8.67
C LEU A 462 -33.97 1.60 -10.13
N SER A 463 -35.18 1.92 -10.59
CA SER A 463 -35.62 1.71 -11.98
C SER A 463 -34.87 2.55 -13.04
N ARG A 464 -34.03 3.49 -12.61
CA ARG A 464 -33.25 4.40 -13.46
C ARG A 464 -31.73 4.21 -13.29
N ASP A 465 -31.31 3.17 -12.55
CA ASP A 465 -29.93 2.90 -12.18
C ASP A 465 -29.23 4.09 -11.46
N LEU A 466 -30.02 4.94 -10.77
CA LEU A 466 -29.54 6.10 -10.02
C LEU A 466 -29.22 5.78 -8.56
N ILE A 467 -29.64 4.61 -8.06
CA ILE A 467 -29.27 4.10 -6.75
C ILE A 467 -28.89 2.62 -6.86
N MET A 468 -27.81 2.22 -6.20
CA MET A 468 -27.40 0.82 -6.13
C MET A 468 -28.34 0.02 -5.22
N LYS A 469 -28.40 -1.29 -5.42
CA LYS A 469 -29.26 -2.16 -4.62
C LYS A 469 -28.87 -2.14 -3.14
N GLU A 470 -27.58 -2.05 -2.86
CA GLU A 470 -26.99 -1.97 -1.52
C GLU A 470 -27.37 -0.65 -0.83
N ASP A 471 -27.40 0.47 -1.56
CA ASP A 471 -27.85 1.77 -1.05
C ASP A 471 -29.38 1.79 -0.81
N TYR A 472 -30.16 1.13 -1.69
CA TYR A 472 -31.60 0.91 -1.49
C TYR A 472 -31.85 0.09 -0.22
N GLU A 473 -31.12 -1.01 -0.01
CA GLU A 473 -31.19 -1.83 1.20
C GLU A 473 -30.73 -1.04 2.44
N LEU A 474 -29.66 -0.22 2.34
CA LEU A 474 -29.17 0.63 3.42
C LEU A 474 -30.17 1.72 3.85
N ILE A 475 -30.93 2.29 2.90
CA ILE A 475 -32.00 3.25 3.21
C ILE A 475 -33.23 2.51 3.76
N SER A 476 -33.70 1.46 3.09
CA SER A 476 -34.96 0.78 3.44
C SER A 476 -34.92 0.07 4.80
N THR A 477 -33.75 -0.42 5.21
CA THR A 477 -33.52 -1.07 6.52
C THR A 477 -33.42 -0.12 7.72
N LYS A 478 -33.38 1.22 7.52
CA LYS A 478 -33.33 2.15 8.67
C LYS A 478 -34.63 2.05 9.50
N PRO A 479 -34.55 2.08 10.84
CA PRO A 479 -35.66 1.72 11.72
C PRO A 479 -36.81 2.74 11.78
N THR A 480 -36.63 3.97 11.29
CA THR A 480 -37.67 5.01 11.33
C THR A 480 -37.79 5.72 9.99
N ARG A 481 -39.00 6.09 9.56
CA ARG A 481 -39.23 6.91 8.36
C ARG A 481 -38.27 8.10 8.28
N THR A 482 -38.11 8.84 9.38
CA THR A 482 -37.20 9.99 9.51
C THR A 482 -35.73 9.64 9.21
N SER A 483 -35.24 8.49 9.66
CA SER A 483 -33.88 8.02 9.35
C SER A 483 -33.72 7.50 7.93
N LYS A 484 -34.76 6.87 7.36
CA LYS A 484 -34.80 6.51 5.92
C LYS A 484 -34.73 7.77 5.04
N VAL A 485 -35.57 8.78 5.31
CA VAL A 485 -35.59 10.04 4.52
C VAL A 485 -34.28 10.80 4.66
N ARG A 486 -33.70 10.92 5.87
CA ARG A 486 -32.38 11.55 6.02
C ARG A 486 -31.29 10.84 5.23
N GLN A 487 -31.22 9.50 5.31
CA GLN A 487 -30.27 8.72 4.52
C GLN A 487 -30.48 8.91 3.01
N LEU A 488 -31.72 8.99 2.52
CA LEU A 488 -32.02 9.28 1.11
C LEU A 488 -31.52 10.67 0.68
N LEU A 489 -31.68 11.70 1.53
CA LEU A 489 -31.19 13.04 1.22
C LEU A 489 -29.66 13.12 1.31
N ASP A 490 -29.03 12.40 2.25
CA ASP A 490 -27.57 12.28 2.32
C ASP A 490 -27.01 11.59 1.06
N THR A 491 -27.66 10.53 0.57
CA THR A 491 -27.31 9.90 -0.71
C THR A 491 -27.57 10.86 -1.89
N SER A 492 -28.61 11.71 -1.83
CA SER A 492 -28.86 12.74 -2.86
C SER A 492 -27.76 13.79 -2.93
N ASP A 493 -27.13 14.14 -1.81
CA ASP A 493 -25.99 15.06 -1.80
C ASP A 493 -24.73 14.46 -2.45
N ILE A 494 -24.61 13.13 -2.42
CA ILE A 494 -23.51 12.38 -3.04
C ILE A 494 -23.75 12.13 -4.54
N GLN A 495 -24.97 11.73 -4.91
CA GLN A 495 -25.35 11.33 -6.27
C GLN A 495 -25.68 12.52 -7.20
N GLY A 496 -25.94 13.71 -6.64
CA GLY A 496 -26.05 14.96 -7.40
C GLY A 496 -27.40 15.21 -8.07
N GLU A 497 -27.41 16.11 -9.06
CA GLU A 497 -28.62 16.76 -9.57
C GLU A 497 -29.65 15.80 -10.19
N GLU A 498 -29.26 14.77 -10.95
CA GLU A 498 -30.24 13.83 -11.55
C GLU A 498 -30.97 12.98 -10.51
N PHE A 499 -30.29 12.63 -9.41
CA PHE A 499 -30.88 11.97 -8.26
C PHE A 499 -31.86 12.91 -7.54
N ALA A 500 -31.44 14.15 -7.30
CA ALA A 500 -32.26 15.19 -6.69
C ALA A 500 -33.54 15.46 -7.50
N LYS A 501 -33.45 15.52 -8.84
CA LYS A 501 -34.59 15.71 -9.74
C LYS A 501 -35.67 14.64 -9.58
N VAL A 502 -35.27 13.36 -9.42
CA VAL A 502 -36.23 12.26 -9.19
C VAL A 502 -36.95 12.43 -7.85
N ILE A 503 -36.23 12.77 -6.78
CA ILE A 503 -36.83 13.02 -5.46
C ILE A 503 -37.82 14.18 -5.53
N VAL A 504 -37.43 15.32 -6.09
CA VAL A 504 -38.29 16.51 -6.20
C VAL A 504 -39.54 16.21 -7.04
N GLN A 505 -39.39 15.50 -8.16
CA GLN A 505 -40.55 15.07 -8.95
C GLN A 505 -41.50 14.18 -8.14
N LYS A 506 -40.98 13.25 -7.33
CA LYS A 506 -41.81 12.36 -6.52
C LYS A 506 -42.50 13.04 -5.34
N LEU A 507 -41.87 14.05 -4.73
CA LEU A 507 -42.51 14.93 -3.74
C LEU A 507 -43.69 15.71 -4.37
N LYS A 508 -43.50 16.21 -5.60
CA LYS A 508 -44.54 16.89 -6.39
C LYS A 508 -45.68 15.95 -6.79
N ASP A 509 -45.37 14.75 -7.31
CA ASP A 509 -46.34 13.70 -7.67
C ASP A 509 -47.22 13.31 -6.48
N ASN A 510 -46.61 13.14 -5.29
CA ASN A 510 -47.28 12.76 -4.04
C ASN A 510 -47.93 13.95 -3.31
N LYS A 511 -48.14 15.08 -4.00
CA LYS A 511 -48.85 16.27 -3.50
C LYS A 511 -48.42 16.69 -2.08
N GLN A 512 -47.11 16.74 -1.83
CA GLN A 512 -46.57 17.23 -0.55
C GLN A 512 -46.71 18.77 -0.52
N MET A 513 -47.93 19.26 -0.29
CA MET A 513 -48.31 20.66 -0.57
C MET A 513 -47.54 21.68 0.29
N GLY A 514 -47.13 21.33 1.50
CA GLY A 514 -46.34 22.18 2.39
C GLY A 514 -44.86 22.33 1.99
N LEU A 515 -44.45 21.77 0.84
CA LEU A 515 -43.13 22.00 0.23
C LEU A 515 -43.17 22.96 -0.96
N GLN A 516 -44.33 23.51 -1.35
CA GLN A 516 -44.41 24.46 -2.46
C GLN A 516 -43.66 25.78 -2.17
N PRO A 517 -43.10 26.46 -3.20
CA PRO A 517 -43.06 26.07 -4.61
C PRO A 517 -41.96 25.05 -4.93
N TYR A 518 -42.26 24.14 -5.85
CA TYR A 518 -41.28 23.22 -6.44
C TYR A 518 -40.50 23.90 -7.58
N PRO A 519 -39.21 23.58 -7.80
CA PRO A 519 -38.45 24.10 -8.92
C PRO A 519 -38.98 23.55 -10.25
N GLU A 520 -38.79 24.32 -11.33
CA GLU A 520 -39.11 23.86 -12.68
C GLU A 520 -38.03 22.90 -13.19
N ILE A 521 -38.35 21.61 -13.16
CA ILE A 521 -37.46 20.54 -13.63
C ILE A 521 -37.92 20.05 -15.00
N LEU A 522 -37.08 20.23 -16.01
CA LEU A 522 -37.24 19.59 -17.32
C LEU A 522 -36.74 18.14 -17.24
N VAL A 523 -37.66 17.18 -17.18
CA VAL A 523 -37.34 15.74 -17.22
C VAL A 523 -37.50 15.23 -18.66
N VAL A 524 -36.39 14.84 -19.29
CA VAL A 524 -36.44 14.14 -20.60
C VAL A 524 -36.98 12.73 -20.37
N SER A 525 -38.19 12.46 -20.87
CA SER A 525 -38.76 11.12 -20.88
C SER A 525 -38.32 10.38 -22.16
N ARG A 526 -37.58 9.28 -22.01
CA ARG A 526 -37.40 8.32 -23.10
C ARG A 526 -38.70 7.51 -23.24
N LEU A 527 -39.32 7.55 -24.42
CA LEU A 527 -40.41 6.63 -24.74
C LEU A 527 -39.90 5.18 -24.82
N PRO A 528 -40.75 4.17 -24.54
CA PRO A 528 -40.39 2.77 -24.78
C PRO A 528 -40.24 2.53 -26.28
N SER A 529 -39.17 1.84 -26.67
CA SER A 529 -38.93 1.38 -28.03
C SER A 529 -40.01 0.36 -28.44
N SER A 530 -40.92 0.74 -29.34
CA SER A 530 -41.84 -0.19 -29.98
C SER A 530 -41.12 -1.06 -30.99
N ASN A 531 -41.26 -2.38 -30.85
CA ASN A 531 -40.76 -3.37 -31.81
C ASN A 531 -41.36 -3.11 -33.20
N PHE A 532 -40.52 -2.90 -34.21
CA PHE A 532 -40.91 -3.02 -35.61
C PHE A 532 -40.83 -4.50 -36.04
N PRO A 533 -41.93 -5.14 -36.46
CA PRO A 533 -41.84 -6.42 -37.15
C PRO A 533 -41.32 -6.22 -38.57
N GLN A 534 -40.31 -6.99 -38.97
CA GLN A 534 -39.94 -7.11 -40.38
C GLN A 534 -41.12 -7.71 -41.15
N ASN A 535 -41.63 -6.98 -42.15
CA ASN A 535 -42.65 -7.50 -43.06
C ASN A 535 -42.06 -7.71 -44.46
N LYS A 536 -42.39 -8.84 -45.08
CA LYS A 536 -41.94 -9.23 -46.43
C LYS A 536 -42.80 -8.57 -47.49
N SER A 537 -42.24 -8.40 -48.70
CA SER A 537 -42.93 -8.14 -49.99
C SER A 537 -43.73 -6.82 -50.08
N LEU A 538 -43.79 -6.12 -51.22
CA LEU A 538 -43.50 -6.46 -52.62
C LEU A 538 -42.43 -5.55 -53.24
#